data_AF-A0A537NPQ3-F1
#
_entry.id   AF-A0A537NPQ3-F1
#
_cell.length_a   1.000
_cell.length_b   1.000
_cell.length_c   1.000
_cell.angle_alpha   90.00
_cell.angle_beta   90.00
_cell.angle_gamma   90.00
#
_symmetry.space_group_name_H-M   'P 1'
#
loop_
_entity.id
_entity.type
_entity.pdbx_description
1 polymer ?
#
loop_
_entity_poly.entity_id
_entity_poly.type
_entity_poly.pdbx_seq_one_letter_code
_entity_poly.pdbx_strand_id
1 'polypeptide(L)'
;MLADKDRIFTNLYGLHDWGLDGARKRGCWVDVKSFIDKGRDWMVNEMKASGLRGRGGAGFPTGLKWSFMPKQVGERPHYLVVNADESEPGTCKDREILR
;
A
#
# COMPACT_ATOMS: atom_id res chain seq x y z
N MET A 1 22.10 -5.52 -6.42
CA MET A 1 21.01 -6.47 -6.10
C MET A 1 20.33 -6.01 -4.83
N LEU A 2 19.01 -6.14 -4.71
CA LEU A 2 18.27 -5.78 -3.48
C LEU A 2 18.59 -6.78 -2.37
N ALA A 3 18.92 -6.32 -1.16
CA ALA A 3 19.17 -7.22 -0.03
C ALA A 3 17.84 -7.71 0.57
N ASP A 4 17.84 -8.89 1.21
CA ASP A 4 16.61 -9.48 1.73
C ASP A 4 15.94 -8.63 2.81
N LYS A 5 16.74 -7.93 3.64
CA LYS A 5 16.24 -6.97 4.63
C LYS A 5 15.52 -5.76 4.03
N ASP A 6 15.78 -5.46 2.75
CA ASP A 6 15.19 -4.31 2.04
C ASP A 6 13.90 -4.72 1.29
N ARG A 7 13.52 -5.99 1.30
CA ARG A 7 12.27 -6.47 0.70
C ARG A 7 11.09 -6.07 1.57
N ILE A 8 10.13 -5.37 0.96
CA ILE A 8 8.89 -4.96 1.66
C ILE A 8 7.94 -6.16 1.86
N PHE A 9 7.83 -7.06 0.87
CA PHE A 9 6.98 -8.25 0.95
C PHE A 9 7.77 -9.47 1.47
N THR A 10 7.88 -9.59 2.79
CA THR A 10 8.75 -10.57 3.46
C THR A 10 8.18 -11.99 3.60
N ASN A 11 6.86 -12.17 3.48
CA ASN A 11 6.20 -13.49 3.49
C ASN A 11 5.53 -13.85 2.16
N LEU A 12 6.07 -13.34 1.05
CA LEU A 12 5.46 -13.47 -0.28
C LEU A 12 5.19 -14.94 -0.68
N TYR A 13 6.04 -15.87 -0.23
CA TYR A 13 5.93 -17.29 -0.56
C TYR A 13 5.07 -18.10 0.43
N GLY A 14 4.49 -17.48 1.46
CA GLY A 14 3.67 -18.17 2.47
C GLY A 14 4.45 -19.15 3.36
N LEU A 15 5.76 -18.95 3.54
CA LEU A 15 6.62 -19.83 4.37
C LEU A 15 6.43 -19.61 5.87
N HIS A 16 5.84 -18.48 6.25
CA HIS A 16 5.51 -18.12 7.63
C HIS A 16 4.01 -17.87 7.77
N ASP A 17 3.52 -17.82 9.01
CA ASP A 17 2.10 -17.56 9.32
C ASP A 17 1.58 -16.28 8.65
N TRP A 18 0.57 -16.40 7.79
CA TRP A 18 -0.09 -15.27 7.11
C TRP A 18 -1.11 -14.56 8.01
N GLY A 19 -1.50 -15.18 9.14
CA GLY A 19 -2.41 -14.60 10.13
C GLY A 19 -1.86 -13.38 10.85
N LEU A 20 -2.70 -12.79 11.70
CA LEU A 20 -2.39 -11.52 12.38
C LEU A 20 -1.14 -11.59 13.27
N ASP A 21 -0.93 -12.71 13.96
CA ASP A 21 0.21 -12.89 14.86
C ASP A 21 1.53 -12.98 14.08
N GLY A 22 1.56 -13.76 12.99
CA GLY A 22 2.68 -13.77 12.04
C GLY A 22 2.93 -12.40 11.40
N ALA A 23 1.89 -11.69 10.99
CA ALA A 23 2.00 -10.36 10.40
C ALA A 23 2.63 -9.34 11.37
N ARG A 24 2.19 -9.34 12.64
CA ARG A 24 2.76 -8.47 13.69
C ARG A 24 4.25 -8.75 13.92
N LYS A 25 4.66 -10.03 13.92
CA LYS A 25 6.08 -10.40 14.05
C LYS A 25 6.94 -9.87 12.90
N ARG A 26 6.36 -9.69 11.71
CA ARG A 26 7.04 -9.10 10.52
C ARG A 26 7.01 -7.57 10.50
N GLY A 27 6.49 -6.92 11.53
CA GLY A 27 6.39 -5.46 11.60
C GLY A 27 5.16 -4.88 10.91
N CYS A 28 4.21 -5.71 10.45
CA CYS A 28 2.91 -5.21 9.99
C CYS A 28 2.12 -4.65 11.18
N TRP A 29 1.30 -3.62 10.93
CA TRP A 29 0.49 -2.94 11.95
C TRP A 29 1.28 -2.21 13.05
N VAL A 30 2.60 -2.10 12.92
CA VAL A 30 3.42 -1.31 13.84
C VAL A 30 3.16 0.17 13.62
N ASP A 31 2.88 0.87 14.72
CA ASP A 31 2.75 2.33 14.80
C ASP A 31 1.75 2.98 13.82
N VAL A 32 0.77 2.21 13.34
CA VAL A 32 -0.25 2.71 12.38
C VAL A 32 -1.01 3.90 12.96
N LYS A 33 -1.25 3.90 14.28
CA LYS A 33 -1.92 5.01 14.96
C LYS A 33 -1.14 6.33 14.79
N SER A 34 0.18 6.33 14.92
CA SER A 34 0.95 7.58 14.79
C SER A 34 0.86 8.14 13.37
N PHE A 35 0.85 7.28 12.35
CA PHE A 35 0.68 7.71 10.96
C PHE A 35 -0.70 8.32 10.71
N ILE A 36 -1.75 7.75 11.31
CA ILE A 36 -3.11 8.30 11.25
C ILE A 36 -3.15 9.66 11.97
N ASP A 37 -2.56 9.76 13.16
CA ASP A 37 -2.56 10.98 13.98
C ASP A 37 -1.80 12.15 13.30
N LYS A 38 -0.76 11.86 12.50
CA LYS A 38 -0.06 12.87 11.68
C LYS A 38 -0.94 13.47 10.57
N GLY A 39 -2.04 12.79 10.23
CA GLY A 39 -3.07 13.30 9.34
C GLY A 39 -2.77 13.16 7.85
N ARG A 40 -3.79 13.49 7.07
CA ARG A 40 -3.83 13.31 5.61
C ARG A 40 -2.70 14.00 4.88
N ASP A 41 -2.48 15.29 5.14
CA ASP A 41 -1.54 16.10 4.36
C ASP A 41 -0.10 15.61 4.55
N TRP A 42 0.26 15.18 5.77
CA TRP A 42 1.54 14.53 6.02
C TRP A 42 1.69 13.23 5.21
N MET A 43 0.72 12.31 5.26
CA MET A 43 0.77 11.05 4.52
C MET A 43 0.90 11.26 3.00
N VAL A 44 0.14 12.20 2.42
CA VAL A 44 0.21 12.51 0.99
C VAL A 44 1.58 13.08 0.61
N ASN A 45 2.18 13.91 1.46
CA ASN A 45 3.50 14.49 1.20
C ASN A 45 4.61 13.45 1.28
N GLU A 46 4.59 12.55 2.27
CA GLU A 46 5.54 11.43 2.36
C GLU A 46 5.47 10.54 1.11
N MET A 47 4.26 10.26 0.61
CA MET A 47 4.08 9.45 -0.61
C MET A 47 4.50 10.15 -1.90
N LYS A 48 4.48 11.48 -1.92
CA LYS A 48 5.08 12.27 -3.01
C LYS A 48 6.61 12.23 -2.91
N ALA A 49 7.15 12.43 -1.71
CA ALA A 49 8.59 12.43 -1.45
C ALA A 49 9.23 11.06 -1.72
N SER A 50 8.51 9.96 -1.47
CA SER A 50 8.99 8.60 -1.74
C SER A 50 9.16 8.28 -3.23
N GLY A 51 8.62 9.11 -4.13
CA GLY A 51 8.66 8.89 -5.57
C GLY A 51 7.88 7.65 -6.04
N LEU A 52 6.94 7.13 -5.23
CA LEU A 52 6.19 5.93 -5.61
C LEU A 52 5.34 6.19 -6.86
N ARG A 53 5.45 5.28 -7.82
CA ARG A 53 4.61 5.23 -9.03
C ARG A 53 3.66 4.05 -8.96
N GLY A 54 2.52 4.16 -9.65
CA GLY A 54 1.50 3.13 -9.71
C GLY A 54 2.04 1.78 -10.16
N ARG A 55 1.55 0.70 -9.54
CA ARG A 55 2.00 -0.69 -9.77
C ARG A 55 1.07 -1.51 -10.67
N GLY A 56 -0.05 -0.93 -11.11
CA GLY A 56 -1.00 -1.54 -12.05
C GLY A 56 -0.79 -1.13 -13.51
N GLY A 57 0.46 -1.03 -13.98
CA GLY A 57 0.78 -0.74 -15.38
C GLY A 57 0.83 0.76 -15.76
N ALA A 58 -0.14 1.58 -15.34
CA ALA A 58 -0.21 2.99 -15.74
C ALA A 58 0.95 3.87 -15.25
N GLY A 59 1.68 3.44 -14.21
CA GLY A 59 2.89 4.12 -13.73
C GLY A 59 2.68 5.57 -13.25
N PHE A 60 1.45 5.99 -12.95
CA PHE A 60 1.14 7.36 -12.51
C PHE A 60 1.69 7.62 -11.10
N PRO A 61 2.23 8.82 -10.78
CA PRO A 61 2.75 9.12 -9.43
C PRO A 61 1.67 8.98 -8.35
N THR A 62 1.87 8.07 -7.39
CA THR A 62 0.85 7.65 -6.43
C THR A 62 0.46 8.79 -5.48
N GLY A 63 1.43 9.48 -4.87
CA GLY A 63 1.16 10.61 -3.97
C GLY A 63 0.46 11.78 -4.67
N LEU A 64 0.74 12.03 -5.96
CA LEU A 64 0.02 13.03 -6.75
C LEU A 64 -1.44 12.62 -6.96
N LYS A 65 -1.69 11.35 -7.34
CA LYS A 65 -3.05 10.82 -7.51
C LYS A 65 -3.87 10.97 -6.23
N TRP A 66 -3.28 10.68 -5.07
CA TRP A 66 -3.96 10.79 -3.78
C TRP A 66 -4.33 12.24 -3.43
N SER A 67 -3.56 13.22 -3.92
CA SER A 67 -3.84 14.63 -3.67
C SER A 67 -5.05 15.19 -4.42
N PHE A 68 -5.57 14.47 -5.43
CA PHE A 68 -6.74 14.91 -6.19
C PHE A 68 -8.07 14.74 -5.44
N MET A 69 -8.13 13.89 -4.42
CA MET A 69 -9.36 13.73 -3.64
C MET A 69 -9.74 15.05 -2.94
N PRO A 70 -11.01 15.45 -2.89
CA PRO A 70 -11.41 16.65 -2.17
C PRO A 70 -10.99 16.59 -0.70
N LYS A 71 -10.55 17.72 -0.12
CA LYS A 71 -10.11 17.77 1.29
C LYS A 71 -11.28 17.62 2.27
N GLN A 72 -12.39 18.30 1.97
CA GLN A 72 -13.61 18.24 2.76
C GLN A 72 -14.50 17.13 2.23
N VAL A 73 -15.10 16.35 3.14
CA VAL A 73 -16.18 15.43 2.79
C VAL A 73 -17.45 16.27 2.69
N GLY A 74 -18.02 16.35 1.49
CA GLY A 74 -19.29 17.04 1.25
C GLY A 74 -20.48 16.12 1.53
N GLU A 75 -21.55 16.26 0.74
CA GLU A 75 -22.74 15.42 0.84
C GLU A 75 -22.47 13.93 0.53
N ARG A 76 -21.38 13.64 -0.17
CA ARG A 76 -21.03 12.28 -0.60
C ARG A 76 -19.80 11.79 0.15
N PRO A 77 -19.85 10.58 0.73
CA PRO A 77 -18.66 9.96 1.31
C PRO A 77 -17.61 9.71 0.23
N HIS A 78 -16.34 9.86 0.60
CA HIS A 78 -15.22 9.44 -0.24
C HIS A 78 -14.95 7.96 -0.04
N TYR A 79 -14.66 7.26 -1.12
CA TYR A 79 -14.34 5.84 -1.11
C TYR A 79 -12.92 5.60 -1.60
N LEU A 80 -12.30 4.53 -1.08
CA LEU A 80 -11.07 3.97 -1.61
C LEU A 80 -11.38 2.61 -2.22
N VAL A 81 -11.21 2.48 -3.53
CA VAL A 81 -11.27 1.20 -4.22
C VAL A 81 -9.85 0.70 -4.42
N VAL A 82 -9.53 -0.43 -3.78
CA VAL A 82 -8.27 -1.14 -3.99
C VAL A 82 -8.51 -2.12 -5.13
N ASN A 83 -7.76 -1.97 -6.23
CA ASN A 83 -7.86 -2.90 -7.34
C ASN A 83 -7.09 -4.18 -7.01
N ALA A 84 -7.81 -5.29 -6.95
CA ALA A 84 -7.30 -6.64 -6.73
C ALA A 84 -7.61 -7.57 -7.92
N ASP A 85 -8.17 -7.01 -9.01
CA ASP A 85 -8.39 -7.74 -10.25
C ASP A 85 -7.08 -7.81 -11.02
N GLU A 86 -6.37 -8.92 -10.83
CA GLU A 86 -5.09 -9.25 -11.49
C GLU A 86 -5.35 -10.18 -12.69
N SER A 87 -6.14 -9.70 -13.63
CA SER A 87 -6.54 -10.46 -14.83
C SER A 87 -5.57 -10.32 -16.00
N GLU A 88 -4.46 -9.59 -15.85
CA GLU A 88 -3.48 -9.43 -16.91
C GLU A 88 -2.66 -10.73 -17.15
N PRO A 89 -2.47 -11.16 -18.42
CA PRO A 89 -1.66 -12.34 -18.68
C PRO A 89 -0.23 -12.21 -18.16
N GLY A 90 0.19 -13.17 -17.34
CA GLY A 90 1.54 -13.23 -16.77
C GLY A 90 1.73 -12.40 -15.48
N THR A 91 0.68 -11.80 -14.93
CA THR A 91 0.73 -11.18 -13.59
C THR A 91 0.29 -12.18 -12.52
N CYS A 92 0.99 -12.14 -11.38
CA CYS A 92 0.67 -12.91 -10.17
C CYS A 92 1.08 -12.19 -8.88
N LYS A 93 1.51 -10.93 -8.99
CA LYS A 93 2.07 -10.15 -7.87
C LYS A 93 1.00 -9.84 -6.82
N ASP A 94 -0.25 -9.62 -7.22
CA ASP A 94 -1.35 -9.27 -6.32
C ASP A 94 -1.89 -10.53 -5.66
N ARG A 95 -2.01 -11.63 -6.41
CA ARG A 95 -2.38 -12.95 -5.86
C ARG A 95 -1.50 -13.36 -4.68
N GLU A 96 -0.19 -13.14 -4.77
CA GLU A 96 0.76 -13.47 -3.71
C GLU A 96 0.66 -12.56 -2.48
N ILE A 97 0.06 -11.37 -2.61
CA ILE A 97 -0.18 -10.46 -1.48
C ILE A 97 -1.50 -10.80 -0.77
N LEU A 98 -2.48 -11.36 -1.48
CA LEU A 98 -3.83 -11.62 -0.96
C LEU A 98 -3.96 -12.94 -0.15
N ARG A 99 -3.05 -13.90 -0.34
CA ARG A 99 -3.17 -15.26 0.18
C ARG A 99 -2.51 -15.49 1.55
#